data_AF-A0A941P0J1-F1
#
_entry.id   AF-A0A941P0J1-F1
#
_cell.length_a   1.000
_cell.length_b   1.000
_cell.length_c   1.000
_cell.angle_alpha   90.00
_cell.angle_beta   90.00
_cell.angle_gamma   90.00
#
_symmetry.space_group_name_H-M   'P 1'
#
loop_
_entity.id
_entity.type
_entity.pdbx_description
1 polymer ?
#
loop_
_entity_poly.entity_id
_entity_poly.type
_entity_poly.pdbx_seq_one_letter_code
_entity_poly.pdbx_strand_id
1 'polypeptide(L)'
;MELKTARLTLLIDPNKKAAFERLCAQQDLTPSQVVRQLIREYLAQHGVQYVASGLIANPSAPAGEAAAPEAKPPAKDGAPAPAKRRAGRTKRANG
;
A
#
# COMPACT_ATOMS: atom_id res chain seq x y z
N MET A 1 -17.79 13.39 5.90
CA MET A 1 -16.92 13.41 7.09
C MET A 1 -15.48 13.28 6.62
N GLU A 2 -14.60 14.16 7.05
CA GLU A 2 -13.18 14.10 6.66
C GLU A 2 -12.48 12.89 7.28
N LEU A 3 -11.71 12.17 6.45
CA LEU A 3 -10.88 11.06 6.89
C LEU A 3 -9.70 11.60 7.70
N LYS A 4 -9.84 11.66 9.02
CA LYS A 4 -8.76 12.08 9.93
C LYS A 4 -7.61 11.06 9.87
N THR A 5 -6.52 11.44 9.22
CA THR A 5 -5.27 10.67 9.24
C THR A 5 -4.41 11.11 10.41
N ALA A 6 -3.73 10.16 11.06
CA ALA A 6 -2.80 10.43 12.15
C ALA A 6 -1.39 9.93 11.78
N ARG A 7 -0.37 10.60 12.29
CA ARG A 7 1.04 10.22 12.08
C ARG A 7 1.56 9.42 13.27
N LEU A 8 2.11 8.24 13.00
CA LEU A 8 2.86 7.44 13.97
C LEU A 8 4.36 7.61 13.71
N THR A 9 5.10 8.10 14.71
CA THR A 9 6.57 8.23 14.66
C THR A 9 7.17 7.24 15.66
N LEU A 10 8.14 6.44 15.22
CA LEU A 10 8.82 5.45 16.05
C LEU A 10 10.33 5.61 15.92
N LEU A 11 11.04 5.55 17.05
CA LEU A 11 12.50 5.46 17.08
C LEU A 11 12.90 3.99 17.13
N ILE A 12 13.77 3.58 16.21
CA ILE A 12 14.31 2.22 16.12
C ILE A 12 15.80 2.29 15.83
N ASP A 13 16.50 1.20 16.15
CA ASP A 13 17.90 1.03 15.79
C ASP A 13 18.10 1.16 14.25
N PRO A 14 19.15 1.86 13.78
CA PRO A 14 19.39 2.10 12.37
C PRO A 14 19.63 0.81 11.57
N ASN A 15 20.29 -0.19 12.15
CA ASN A 15 20.54 -1.46 11.46
C ASN A 15 19.25 -2.27 11.31
N LYS A 16 18.38 -2.26 12.34
CA LYS A 16 17.03 -2.85 12.25
C LYS A 16 16.18 -2.16 11.20
N LYS A 17 16.19 -0.83 11.13
CA LYS A 17 15.50 -0.07 10.07
C LYS A 17 15.96 -0.52 8.69
N ALA A 18 17.28 -0.55 8.46
CA ALA A 18 17.84 -0.94 7.17
C ALA A 18 17.50 -2.39 6.79
N ALA A 19 17.54 -3.31 7.75
CA ALA A 19 17.15 -4.71 7.52
C ALA A 19 15.67 -4.83 7.17
N PHE A 20 14.80 -4.13 7.89
CA PHE A 20 13.36 -4.13 7.64
C PHE A 20 13.01 -3.53 6.27
N GLU A 21 13.63 -2.41 5.91
CA GLU A 21 13.43 -1.77 4.60
C GLU A 21 13.88 -2.67 3.44
N ARG A 22 15.02 -3.35 3.58
CA ARG A 22 15.48 -4.33 2.58
C ARG A 22 14.51 -5.50 2.43
N LEU A 23 14.02 -6.04 3.55
CA LEU A 23 13.05 -7.14 3.52
C LEU A 23 11.73 -6.73 2.84
N CYS A 24 11.23 -5.53 3.12
CA CYS A 24 10.03 -5.00 2.47
C CYS A 24 10.24 -4.83 0.96
N ALA A 25 11.40 -4.29 0.56
CA ALA A 25 11.73 -4.09 -0.86
C ALA A 25 11.84 -5.40 -1.65
N GLN A 26 12.31 -6.49 -1.03
CA GLN A 26 12.35 -7.82 -1.66
C GLN A 26 10.96 -8.40 -1.96
N GLN A 27 9.92 -7.88 -1.31
CA GLN A 27 8.54 -8.35 -1.44
C GLN A 27 7.65 -7.33 -2.16
N ASP A 28 8.25 -6.29 -2.76
CA ASP A 28 7.52 -5.17 -3.39
C ASP A 28 6.53 -4.47 -2.44
N LEU A 29 6.85 -4.44 -1.15
CA LEU A 29 6.06 -3.79 -0.11
C LEU A 29 6.78 -2.55 0.43
N THR A 30 6.00 -1.58 0.89
CA THR A 30 6.52 -0.44 1.65
C THR A 30 6.48 -0.73 3.15
N PRO A 31 7.45 -0.23 3.94
CA PRO A 31 7.45 -0.40 5.40
C PRO A 31 6.13 0.02 6.06
N SER A 32 5.52 1.10 5.56
CA SER A 32 4.25 1.61 6.09
C SER A 32 3.06 0.67 5.85
N GLN A 33 3.05 -0.12 4.78
CA GLN A 33 2.02 -1.13 4.55
C GLN A 33 2.15 -2.28 5.55
N VAL A 34 3.38 -2.78 5.72
CA VAL A 34 3.68 -3.88 6.65
C VAL A 34 3.39 -3.47 8.09
N VAL A 35 3.84 -2.29 8.54
CA VAL A 35 3.55 -1.79 9.89
C VAL A 35 2.04 -1.66 10.14
N ARG A 36 1.26 -1.18 9.17
CA ARG A 36 -0.20 -1.09 9.31
C ARG A 36 -0.84 -2.47 9.43
N GLN A 37 -0.32 -3.47 8.72
CA GLN A 37 -0.79 -4.85 8.83
C GLN A 37 -0.46 -5.43 10.22
N LEU A 38 0.78 -5.25 10.69
CA LEU A 38 1.20 -5.67 12.02
C LEU A 38 0.34 -5.06 13.12
N ILE A 39 -0.01 -3.77 13.01
CA ILE A 39 -0.92 -3.11 13.97
C ILE A 39 -2.30 -3.79 13.97
N ARG A 40 -2.89 -4.06 12.81
CA ARG A 40 -4.21 -4.72 12.72
C ARG A 40 -4.18 -6.11 13.33
N GLU A 41 -3.18 -6.90 12.99
CA GLU A 41 -3.02 -8.27 13.51
C GLU A 41 -2.78 -8.26 15.02
N TYR A 42 -1.97 -7.34 15.52
CA TYR A 42 -1.72 -7.20 16.96
C TYR A 42 -2.99 -6.85 17.73
N LEU A 43 -3.80 -5.90 17.24
CA LEU A 43 -5.10 -5.57 17.86
C LEU A 43 -6.04 -6.78 17.87
N ALA A 44 -6.11 -7.53 16.77
CA ALA A 44 -6.94 -8.73 16.67
C ALA A 44 -6.48 -9.83 17.65
N GLN A 45 -5.17 -10.07 17.76
CA GLN A 45 -4.59 -11.04 18.71
C GLN A 45 -4.92 -10.70 20.16
N HIS A 46 -5.08 -9.42 20.48
CA HIS A 46 -5.44 -8.95 21.82
C HIS A 46 -6.94 -8.69 22.01
N GLY A 47 -7.79 -9.07 21.05
CA GLY A 47 -9.25 -8.90 21.14
C GLY A 47 -9.72 -7.44 21.14
N VAL A 48 -8.88 -6.51 20.66
CA VAL A 48 -9.21 -5.09 20.62
C VAL A 48 -9.97 -4.79 19.34
N GLN A 49 -11.24 -4.36 19.47
CA GLN A 49 -12.05 -3.94 18.33
C GLN A 49 -11.65 -2.54 17.88
N TYR A 50 -11.39 -2.38 16.58
CA TYR A 50 -11.05 -1.10 15.96
C TYR A 50 -12.04 -0.75 14.85
N VAL A 51 -12.69 0.40 14.97
CA VAL A 51 -13.53 0.98 13.93
C VAL A 51 -12.78 2.14 13.30
N ALA A 52 -12.57 2.08 11.98
CA ALA A 52 -11.89 3.16 11.27
C ALA A 52 -12.72 4.46 11.35
N SER A 53 -12.07 5.59 11.60
CA SER A 53 -12.73 6.88 11.79
C SER A 53 -13.63 7.32 10.61
N GLY A 54 -13.42 6.79 9.41
CA GLY A 54 -14.27 7.02 8.24
C GLY A 54 -15.52 6.15 8.13
N LEU A 55 -15.60 5.05 8.90
CA LEU A 55 -16.74 4.12 8.93
C LEU A 55 -17.76 4.47 10.00
N ILE A 56 -17.44 5.40 10.92
CA ILE A 56 -18.37 5.91 11.93
C ILE A 56 -19.30 6.95 11.29
N ALA A 57 -19.96 6.58 10.19
CA ALA A 57 -21.00 7.35 9.55
C ALA A 57 -22.34 6.67 9.86
N ASN A 58 -22.99 7.19 10.91
CA ASN A 58 -24.37 6.95 11.33
C ASN A 58 -24.61 5.94 12.48
N PRO A 59 -24.84 6.41 13.72
CA PRO A 59 -25.29 5.58 14.84
C PRO A 59 -26.80 5.24 14.83
N SER A 60 -27.57 5.58 13.79
CA SER A 60 -29.01 5.25 13.68
C SER A 60 -29.36 4.34 12.50
N ALA A 61 -28.71 3.19 12.38
CA ALA A 61 -29.20 2.07 11.58
C ALA A 61 -29.35 0.83 12.49
N PRO A 62 -30.52 0.15 12.50
CA PRO A 62 -30.74 -0.97 13.39
C PRO A 62 -29.83 -2.13 13.00
N ALA A 63 -29.25 -2.79 14.00
CA ALA A 63 -28.50 -4.01 13.84
C ALA A 63 -29.39 -5.09 13.21
N GLY A 64 -29.20 -5.35 11.92
CA GLY A 64 -29.94 -6.35 11.18
C GLY A 64 -29.39 -6.49 9.75
N GLU A 65 -28.70 -7.62 9.53
CA GLU A 65 -28.49 -8.29 8.24
C GLU A 65 -27.57 -7.67 7.15
N ALA A 66 -26.43 -8.36 6.99
CA ALA A 66 -25.78 -8.77 5.74
C ALA A 66 -25.47 -7.75 4.63
N ALA A 67 -24.17 -7.59 4.33
CA ALA A 67 -23.63 -7.84 2.98
C ALA A 67 -22.10 -7.90 3.00
N ALA A 68 -21.55 -9.03 2.60
CA ALA A 68 -20.13 -9.17 2.27
C ALA A 68 -19.75 -8.19 1.15
N PRO A 69 -18.60 -7.49 1.22
CA PRO A 69 -18.09 -6.80 0.05
C PRO A 69 -17.44 -7.84 -0.87
N GLU A 70 -18.21 -8.18 -1.89
CA GLU A 70 -17.87 -8.81 -3.15
C GLU A 70 -16.45 -8.48 -3.62
N ALA A 71 -15.71 -9.54 -3.97
CA ALA A 71 -14.37 -9.48 -4.51
C ALA A 71 -14.34 -8.67 -5.82
N LYS A 72 -13.49 -7.63 -5.87
CA LYS A 72 -13.15 -6.96 -7.13
C LYS A 72 -12.04 -7.79 -7.83
N PRO A 73 -12.18 -8.12 -9.14
CA PRO A 73 -11.30 -9.06 -9.83
C PRO A 73 -9.86 -8.52 -10.02
N PRO A 74 -8.85 -9.41 -10.18
CA PRO A 74 -7.48 -9.00 -10.43
C PRO A 74 -7.37 -8.34 -11.82
N ALA A 75 -6.88 -7.10 -11.84
CA ALA A 75 -6.46 -6.46 -13.07
C ALA A 75 -5.22 -7.20 -13.61
N LYS A 76 -5.29 -7.52 -14.89
CA LYS A 76 -4.42 -8.42 -15.64
C LYS A 76 -3.13 -7.70 -16.03
N ASP A 77 -2.04 -8.46 -16.09
CA ASP A 77 -0.71 -8.08 -16.60
C ASP A 77 -0.76 -7.35 -17.95
N GLY A 78 0.14 -6.39 -18.17
CA GLY A 78 0.20 -5.64 -19.43
C GLY A 78 1.32 -4.63 -19.64
N ALA A 79 2.58 -5.08 -19.56
CA ALA A 79 3.75 -4.62 -20.34
C ALA A 79 4.44 -3.25 -20.05
N PRO A 80 5.77 -3.14 -20.36
CA PRO A 80 6.68 -2.14 -19.79
C PRO A 80 6.87 -0.87 -20.65
N ALA A 81 7.40 0.17 -20.01
CA ALA A 81 7.73 1.48 -20.59
C ALA A 81 8.72 1.39 -21.78
N PRO A 82 8.53 2.16 -22.88
CA PRO A 82 9.45 2.10 -24.01
C PRO A 82 10.76 2.87 -23.75
N ALA A 83 11.87 2.14 -23.93
CA ALA A 83 13.24 2.65 -23.96
C ALA A 83 13.45 3.65 -25.12
N LYS A 84 13.95 4.86 -24.81
CA LYS A 84 14.39 5.82 -25.84
C LYS A 84 15.68 5.31 -26.49
N ARG A 85 15.54 4.74 -27.69
CA ARG A 85 16.63 4.29 -28.55
C ARG A 85 17.41 5.51 -29.08
N ARG A 86 18.70 5.57 -28.73
CA ARG A 86 19.72 6.31 -29.48
C ARG A 86 19.77 5.73 -30.90
N ALA A 87 19.58 6.57 -31.91
CA ALA A 87 19.86 6.22 -33.29
C ALA A 87 20.75 7.31 -33.89
N GLY A 88 22.04 7.02 -33.98
CA GLY A 88 22.90 7.69 -34.93
C GLY A 88 22.48 7.29 -36.35
N ARG A 89 22.39 8.28 -37.25
CA ARG A 89 22.25 8.05 -38.69
C ARG A 89 23.46 8.63 -39.40
N THR A 90 24.22 7.71 -39.98
CA THR A 90 25.35 7.90 -40.88
C THR A 90 24.93 8.43 -42.26
N LYS A 91 25.74 9.39 -42.76
CA LYS A 91 26.39 9.49 -44.10
C LYS A 91 25.55 9.56 -45.38
N ARG A 92 25.84 10.60 -46.21
CA ARG A 92 26.05 10.66 -47.70
C ARG A 92 26.27 12.16 -48.05
N ALA A 93 27.44 12.64 -48.51
CA ALA A 93 28.14 12.45 -49.78
C ALA A 93 27.46 13.12 -51.01
N ASN A 94 28.17 14.11 -51.55
CA ASN A 94 28.25 14.63 -52.92
C ASN A 94 27.23 15.66 -53.46
N GLY A 95 27.77 16.74 -54.02
CA GLY A 95 27.11 17.87 -54.68
C GLY A 95 27.91 19.15 -54.47
#